data_AF-A0A0M2WYB9-F1
#
_entry.id   AF-A0A0M2WYB9-F1
#
_cell.length_a   1.000
_cell.length_b   1.000
_cell.length_c   1.000
_cell.angle_alpha   90.00
_cell.angle_beta   90.00
_cell.angle_gamma   90.00
#
_symmetry.space_group_name_H-M   'P 1'
#
loop_
_entity.id
_entity.type
_entity.pdbx_description
1 polymer ?
#
loop_
_entity_poly.entity_id
_entity_poly.type
_entity_poly.pdbx_seq_one_letter_code
_entity_poly.pdbx_strand_id
1 'polypeptide(L)'
;MDEQKRRPGRPAGSGEQLPPAERSRQSRQSRAAQGATRLDFFLDPPQAGQLAELMAQWDMATRKEVVQHALDIVHQTVAKNRKAPV
;
A
#
# COMPACT_ATOMS: atom_id res chain seq x y z
N MET A 1 -23.47 -24.51 26.58
CA MET A 1 -23.25 -24.28 25.13
C MET A 1 -23.83 -22.91 24.85
N ASP A 2 -23.08 -21.87 25.21
CA ASP A 2 -23.54 -20.49 25.16
C ASP A 2 -23.28 -19.92 23.77
N GLU A 3 -24.31 -19.94 22.93
CA GLU A 3 -24.30 -19.28 21.62
C GLU A 3 -24.16 -17.77 21.81
N GLN A 4 -22.95 -17.27 21.55
CA GLN A 4 -22.67 -15.84 21.50
C GLN A 4 -23.58 -15.18 20.45
N LYS A 5 -24.43 -14.28 20.94
CA LYS A 5 -25.36 -13.41 20.21
C LYS A 5 -24.75 -12.87 18.90
N ARG A 6 -25.19 -13.43 17.77
CA ARG A 6 -24.82 -13.03 16.42
C ARG A 6 -25.40 -11.63 16.14
N ARG A 7 -24.55 -10.65 15.85
CA ARG A 7 -24.99 -9.32 15.38
C ARG A 7 -25.53 -9.44 13.94
N PRO A 8 -26.70 -8.88 13.62
CA PRO A 8 -27.24 -8.92 12.27
C PRO A 8 -26.43 -7.98 11.35
N GLY A 9 -26.03 -8.46 10.16
CA GLY A 9 -25.63 -7.58 9.07
C GLY A 9 -24.34 -7.87 8.31
N ARG A 10 -23.64 -9.01 8.49
CA ARG A 10 -22.45 -9.31 7.64
C ARG A 10 -22.57 -10.64 6.92
N PRO A 11 -22.40 -10.68 5.58
CA PRO A 11 -22.58 -11.90 4.80
C PRO A 11 -21.55 -12.96 5.19
N ALA A 12 -22.05 -14.19 5.37
CA ALA A 12 -21.25 -15.38 5.63
C ALA A 12 -20.23 -15.60 4.51
N GLY A 13 -18.96 -15.83 4.87
CA GLY A 13 -17.88 -16.06 3.90
C GLY A 13 -17.14 -14.80 3.43
N SER A 14 -17.50 -13.62 3.94
CA SER A 14 -16.69 -12.42 3.75
C SER A 14 -15.42 -12.51 4.62
N GLY A 15 -14.25 -12.17 4.05
CA GLY A 15 -12.97 -12.08 4.80
C GLY A 15 -13.01 -11.07 5.95
N GLU A 16 -14.07 -10.26 6.04
CA GLU A 16 -14.39 -9.39 7.16
C GLU A 16 -14.78 -10.14 8.44
N GLN A 17 -15.15 -11.42 8.34
CA GLN A 17 -15.44 -12.29 9.48
C GLN A 17 -14.17 -12.88 10.11
N LEU A 18 -13.04 -12.78 9.40
CA LEU A 18 -11.76 -13.27 9.90
C LEU A 18 -11.20 -12.34 11.00
N PRO A 19 -10.51 -12.89 12.00
CA PRO A 19 -9.66 -12.14 12.91
C PRO A 19 -8.70 -11.20 12.15
N PRO A 20 -8.30 -10.04 12.71
CA PRO A 20 -7.49 -9.03 12.00
C PRO A 20 -6.22 -9.58 11.33
N ALA A 21 -5.54 -10.54 11.96
CA ALA A 21 -4.34 -11.18 11.43
C ALA A 21 -4.64 -12.03 10.19
N GLU A 22 -5.72 -12.82 10.21
CA GLU A 22 -6.13 -13.69 9.10
C GLU A 22 -6.67 -12.87 7.93
N ARG A 23 -7.43 -11.81 8.20
CA ARG A 23 -7.87 -10.86 7.17
C ARG A 23 -6.69 -10.20 6.46
N SER A 24 -5.67 -9.80 7.22
CA SER A 24 -4.43 -9.24 6.68
C SER A 24 -3.69 -10.27 5.82
N ARG A 25 -3.68 -11.54 6.24
CA ARG A 25 -3.06 -12.64 5.48
C ARG A 25 -3.80 -12.93 4.17
N GLN A 26 -5.13 -13.00 4.19
CA GLN A 26 -5.96 -13.23 3.01
C GLN A 26 -5.85 -12.07 2.01
N SER A 27 -5.87 -10.82 2.49
CA SER A 27 -5.65 -9.63 1.67
C SER A 27 -4.26 -9.66 0.99
N ARG A 28 -3.22 -10.07 1.72
CA ARG A 28 -1.87 -10.25 1.17
C ARG A 28 -1.82 -11.34 0.11
N GLN A 29 -2.43 -12.50 0.37
CA GLN A 29 -2.47 -13.61 -0.59
C GLN A 29 -3.21 -13.23 -1.87
N SER A 30 -4.34 -12.54 -1.75
CA SER A 30 -5.11 -12.06 -2.91
C SER A 30 -4.31 -11.06 -3.74
N ARG A 31 -3.63 -10.09 -3.10
CA ARG A 31 -2.75 -9.14 -3.81
C ARG A 31 -1.56 -9.81 -4.49
N ALA A 32 -0.92 -10.77 -3.82
CA ALA A 32 0.18 -11.53 -4.41
C ALA A 32 -0.28 -12.35 -5.62
N ALA A 33 -1.46 -12.97 -5.56
CA ALA A 33 -2.06 -13.68 -6.68
C ALA A 33 -2.40 -12.77 -7.88
N GLN A 34 -2.65 -11.48 -7.62
CA GLN A 34 -2.82 -10.44 -8.65
C GLN A 34 -1.48 -9.88 -9.18
N GLY A 35 -0.35 -10.48 -8.82
CA GLY A 35 0.97 -10.07 -9.27
C GLY A 35 1.54 -8.85 -8.54
N ALA A 36 0.95 -8.42 -7.42
CA ALA A 36 1.50 -7.32 -6.64
C ALA A 36 2.79 -7.73 -5.93
N THR A 37 3.93 -7.20 -6.38
CA THR A 37 5.22 -7.36 -5.70
C THR A 37 5.28 -6.44 -4.48
N ARG A 38 5.61 -7.00 -3.31
CA ARG A 38 5.92 -6.23 -2.11
C ARG A 38 7.43 -5.97 -2.06
N LEU A 39 7.80 -4.71 -1.92
CA LEU A 39 9.17 -4.29 -1.69
C LEU A 39 9.24 -3.69 -0.29
N ASP A 40 10.09 -4.27 0.56
CA ASP A 40 10.45 -3.70 1.84
C ASP A 40 11.82 -3.05 1.68
N PHE A 41 11.94 -1.77 2.04
CA PHE A 41 13.20 -1.02 1.94
C PHE A 41 13.41 -0.20 3.20
N PHE A 42 14.67 0.05 3.50
CA PHE A 42 15.09 0.92 4.59
C PHE A 42 15.29 2.33 4.06
N LEU A 43 14.84 3.32 4.82
CA LEU A 43 15.17 4.73 4.59
C LEU A 43 15.96 5.23 5.78
N ASP A 44 17.01 6.00 5.50
CA ASP A 44 17.74 6.68 6.56
C ASP A 44 16.79 7.65 7.30
N PRO A 45 16.99 7.90 8.61
CA PRO A 45 16.10 8.76 9.40
C PRO A 45 15.78 10.13 8.76
N PRO A 46 16.74 10.84 8.13
CA PRO A 46 16.43 12.10 7.43
C PRO A 46 15.47 11.92 6.24
N GLN A 47 15.64 10.84 5.46
CA GLN A 47 14.80 10.53 4.31
C GLN A 47 13.39 10.10 4.76
N ALA A 48 13.29 9.41 5.89
CA ALA A 48 12.00 9.08 6.50
C ALA A 48 11.25 10.34 6.95
N GLY A 49 11.95 11.39 7.41
CA GLY A 49 11.38 12.70 7.69
C GLY A 49 10.84 13.39 6.44
N GLN A 50 11.64 13.43 5.37
CA GLN A 50 11.23 13.99 4.07
C GLN A 50 10.00 13.27 3.50
N LEU A 51 9.86 11.96 3.73
CA LEU A 51 8.68 11.23 3.29
C LEU A 51 7.39 11.75 3.96
N ALA A 52 7.44 12.13 5.23
CA ALA A 52 6.30 12.72 5.93
C ALA A 52 5.95 14.12 5.41
N GLU A 53 6.97 14.91 5.06
CA GLU A 53 6.77 16.22 4.43
C GLU A 53 6.11 16.08 3.06
N LEU A 54 6.57 15.12 2.24
CA LEU A 54 5.96 14.84 0.94
C LEU A 54 4.50 14.36 1.05
N MET A 55 4.19 13.55 2.07
CA MET A 55 2.79 13.17 2.35
C MET A 55 1.90 14.39 2.54
N ALA A 56 2.36 15.38 3.31
CA ALA A 56 1.61 16.61 3.54
C ALA A 56 1.53 17.50 2.29
N GLN A 57 2.64 17.63 1.55
CA GLN A 57 2.70 18.48 0.35
C GLN A 57 1.84 17.95 -0.80
N TRP A 58 1.72 16.64 -0.95
CA TRP A 58 0.96 16.00 -2.03
C TRP A 58 -0.45 15.57 -1.62
N ASP A 59 -0.87 15.86 -0.37
CA ASP A 59 -2.16 15.45 0.18
C ASP A 59 -2.44 13.95 0.02
N MET A 60 -1.44 13.12 0.35
CA MET A 60 -1.50 11.66 0.18
C MET A 60 -1.64 10.96 1.52
N ALA A 61 -2.64 10.07 1.61
CA ALA A 61 -3.00 9.40 2.85
C ALA A 61 -1.99 8.34 3.29
N THR A 62 -1.24 7.75 2.35
CA THR A 62 -0.33 6.64 2.66
C THR A 62 1.08 6.85 2.13
N ARG A 63 2.08 6.37 2.89
CA ARG A 63 3.49 6.32 2.47
C ARG A 63 3.68 5.58 1.14
N LYS A 64 2.86 4.56 0.89
CA LYS A 64 2.90 3.79 -0.36
C LYS A 64 2.59 4.69 -1.56
N GLU A 65 1.53 5.48 -1.48
CA GLU A 65 1.12 6.38 -2.58
C GLU A 65 2.20 7.41 -2.88
N VAL A 66 2.78 8.01 -1.83
CA VAL A 66 3.88 8.97 -1.98
C VAL A 66 5.09 8.34 -2.65
N VAL A 67 5.53 7.16 -2.20
CA VAL A 67 6.67 6.48 -2.80
C VAL A 67 6.39 6.10 -4.25
N GLN A 68 5.19 5.60 -4.55
CA GLN A 68 4.79 5.28 -5.92
C GLN A 68 4.81 6.54 -6.80
N HIS A 69 4.26 7.66 -6.33
CA HIS A 69 4.23 8.91 -7.06
C HIS A 69 5.65 9.45 -7.32
N ALA A 70 6.52 9.39 -6.32
CA ALA A 70 7.93 9.78 -6.47
C ALA A 70 8.63 8.92 -7.53
N LEU A 71 8.42 7.60 -7.53
CA LEU A 71 8.97 6.70 -8.54
C LEU A 71 8.43 7.00 -9.94
N ASP A 72 7.15 7.35 -10.06
CA ASP A 72 6.54 7.72 -11.34
C ASP A 72 7.15 9.01 -11.91
N ILE A 73 7.40 10.02 -11.06
CA ILE A 73 8.11 11.26 -11.45
C ILE A 73 9.51 10.94 -11.96
N VAL A 74 10.27 10.13 -11.23
CA VAL A 74 11.62 9.72 -11.63
C VAL A 74 11.57 8.95 -12.96
N HIS A 75 10.65 8.00 -13.11
CA HIS A 75 10.48 7.24 -14.34
C HIS A 75 10.19 8.17 -15.54
N GLN A 76 9.24 9.09 -15.39
CA GLN A 76 8.90 10.05 -16.44
C GLN A 76 10.10 10.94 -16.80
N THR A 77 10.87 11.37 -15.81
CA THR A 77 12.05 12.21 -16.01
C THR A 77 13.15 11.47 -16.77
N VAL A 78 13.46 10.24 -16.35
CA VAL A 78 14.45 9.38 -17.04
C VAL A 78 13.99 9.02 -18.45
N ALA A 79 12.70 8.70 -18.63
CA ALA A 79 12.14 8.38 -19.93
C ALA A 79 12.17 9.58 -20.89
N LYS A 80 11.93 10.80 -20.40
CA LYS A 80 12.06 12.04 -21.18
C LYS A 80 13.52 12.28 -21.58
N ASN A 81 14.46 12.17 -20.64
CA ASN A 81 15.88 12.38 -20.91
C ASN A 81 16.47 11.35 -21.89
N ARG A 82 15.99 10.10 -21.88
CA ARG A 82 16.39 9.08 -22.86
C ARG A 82 15.92 9.36 -24.29
N LYS A 83 14.86 10.17 -24.46
CA LYS A 83 14.27 10.50 -25.77
C LYS A 83 14.77 11.84 -26.34
N ALA A 84 15.51 12.62 -25.55
CA ALA A 84 16.16 13.82 -26.05
C ALA A 84 17.32 13.40 -26.96
N PRO A 85 17.33 13.79 -28.25
CA PRO A 85 18.50 13.59 -29.08
C PRO A 85 19.62 14.49 -28.54
N VAL A 86 20.83 13.93 -28.49
CA VAL A 86 22.07 14.71 -28.29
C VAL A 86 22.25 15.67 -29.45
#